data_AF-A0A356RA91-F1
#
_entry.id   AF-A0A356RA91-F1
#
_cell.length_a   1.000
_cell.length_b   1.000
_cell.length_c   1.000
_cell.angle_alpha   90.00
_cell.angle_beta   90.00
_cell.angle_gamma   90.00
#
_symmetry.space_group_name_H-M   'P 1'
#
loop_
_entity.id
_entity.type
_entity.pdbx_description
1 polymer ?
#
loop_
_entity_poly.entity_id
_entity_poly.type
_entity_poly.pdbx_seq_one_letter_code
_entity_poly.pdbx_strand_id
1 'polypeptide(L)'
;LRQQFGSQSDSESFDHVARYNEAAHRIEMWLRSREEQTLDIPDLELRVHLKQGEEIRTEISTKYDRSLAEELLTSSGFELIKWYSDPDSLIGLALAKKP
;
A
#
# COMPACT_ATOMS: atom_id res chain seq x y z
N LEU A 1 5.55 -12.69 8.91
CA LEU A 1 5.62 -14.13 8.58
C LEU A 1 6.62 -14.88 9.46
N ARG A 2 7.93 -14.59 9.39
CA ARG A 2 8.93 -15.31 10.21
C ARG A 2 8.67 -15.26 11.72
N GLN A 3 8.63 -14.07 12.30
CA GLN A 3 8.54 -13.91 13.77
C GLN A 3 7.19 -14.34 14.35
N GLN A 4 6.10 -14.15 13.60
CA GLN A 4 4.74 -14.36 14.11
C GLN A 4 4.16 -15.73 13.77
N PHE A 5 4.64 -16.39 12.70
CA PHE A 5 4.06 -17.62 12.16
C PHE A 5 5.13 -18.67 11.77
N GLY A 6 6.35 -18.55 12.29
CA GLY A 6 7.41 -19.55 12.12
C GLY A 6 7.96 -19.73 10.70
N SER A 7 7.59 -18.87 9.75
CA SER A 7 8.01 -19.03 8.36
C SER A 7 9.52 -18.93 8.18
N GLN A 8 10.07 -19.75 7.28
CA GLN A 8 11.50 -19.78 6.93
C GLN A 8 11.80 -19.02 5.62
N SER A 9 10.88 -18.16 5.16
CA SER A 9 11.01 -17.41 3.89
C SER A 9 12.29 -16.57 3.85
N ASP A 10 13.11 -16.61 2.79
CA ASP A 10 14.23 -15.67 2.63
C ASP A 10 13.75 -14.28 2.14
N SER A 11 14.29 -13.17 2.65
CA SER A 11 13.93 -11.82 2.16
C SER A 11 14.74 -11.46 0.93
N GLU A 12 15.97 -11.96 0.84
CA GLU A 12 16.86 -11.69 -0.29
C GLU A 12 16.42 -12.42 -1.58
N SER A 13 15.50 -13.38 -1.48
CA SER A 13 14.88 -14.05 -2.63
C SER A 13 13.77 -13.22 -3.30
N PHE A 14 13.55 -11.97 -2.85
CA PHE A 14 12.56 -11.06 -3.41
C PHE A 14 13.16 -9.73 -3.86
N ASP A 15 12.72 -9.24 -5.01
CA ASP A 15 12.93 -7.85 -5.41
C ASP A 15 11.79 -6.97 -4.87
N HIS A 16 12.12 -5.79 -4.36
CA HIS A 16 11.13 -4.76 -4.04
C HIS A 16 10.72 -4.00 -5.31
N VAL A 17 9.42 -3.95 -5.59
CA VAL A 17 8.87 -3.28 -6.77
C VAL A 17 7.81 -2.26 -6.35
N ALA A 18 8.06 -0.99 -6.67
CA ALA A 18 7.10 0.09 -6.49
C ALA A 18 6.58 0.57 -7.85
N ARG A 19 5.26 0.68 -7.99
CA ARG A 19 4.61 1.20 -9.22
C ARG A 19 3.59 2.25 -8.87
N TYR A 20 3.50 3.28 -9.71
CA TYR A 20 2.33 4.15 -9.71
C TYR A 20 1.26 3.55 -10.62
N ASN A 21 0.10 3.26 -10.07
CA ASN A 21 -1.09 2.89 -10.81
C ASN A 21 -1.91 4.16 -11.07
N GLU A 22 -1.76 4.71 -12.28
CA GLU A 22 -2.40 5.97 -12.68
C GLU A 22 -3.93 5.89 -12.57
N ALA A 23 -4.53 4.81 -13.08
CA ALA A 23 -5.98 4.63 -13.09
C ALA A 23 -6.58 4.58 -11.68
N ALA A 24 -5.83 4.07 -10.70
CA ALA A 24 -6.25 3.97 -9.31
C ALA A 24 -5.66 5.07 -8.40
N HIS A 25 -4.91 6.04 -8.96
CA HIS A 25 -4.26 7.13 -8.25
C HIS A 25 -3.48 6.67 -7.00
N ARG A 26 -2.65 5.64 -7.12
CA ARG A 26 -1.94 5.09 -5.95
C ARG A 26 -0.57 4.53 -6.28
N ILE A 27 0.33 4.59 -5.32
CA ILE A 27 1.52 3.75 -5.32
C ILE A 27 1.10 2.35 -4.84
N GLU A 28 1.61 1.33 -5.50
CA GLU A 28 1.50 -0.06 -5.08
C GLU A 28 2.91 -0.61 -4.85
N MET A 29 3.09 -1.27 -3.71
CA MET A 29 4.33 -1.96 -3.37
C MET A 29 4.13 -3.47 -3.47
N TRP A 30 5.14 -4.12 -4.03
CA TRP A 30 5.12 -5.53 -4.34
C TRP A 30 6.45 -6.18 -3.96
N LEU A 31 6.38 -7.47 -3.62
CA LEU A 31 7.52 -8.36 -3.58
C LEU A 31 7.47 -9.26 -4.81
N ARG A 32 8.52 -9.25 -5.63
CA ARG A 32 8.66 -10.13 -6.79
C ARG A 32 9.62 -11.26 -6.47
N SER A 33 9.17 -12.50 -6.63
CA SER A 33 10.03 -13.67 -6.43
C SER A 33 11.15 -13.70 -7.47
N ARG A 34 12.41 -13.79 -7.03
CA ARG A 34 13.58 -13.84 -7.93
C ARG A 34 13.78 -15.23 -8.55
N GLU A 35 13.18 -16.24 -7.94
CA GLU A 35 13.26 -17.65 -8.31
C GLU A 35 11.94 -18.35 -8.07
N GLU A 36 11.82 -19.59 -8.54
CA GLU A 36 10.72 -20.46 -8.13
C GLU A 36 10.98 -20.96 -6.71
N GLN A 37 10.07 -20.69 -5.78
CA GLN A 37 10.23 -21.02 -4.37
C GLN A 37 8.90 -21.38 -3.71
N THR A 38 8.97 -22.12 -2.60
CA THR A 38 7.81 -22.42 -1.77
C THR A 38 8.01 -21.80 -0.40
N LEU A 39 7.12 -20.88 -0.02
CA LEU A 39 7.07 -20.29 1.30
C LEU A 39 6.34 -21.24 2.24
N ASP A 40 7.07 -21.84 3.17
CA ASP A 40 6.50 -22.65 4.24
C ASP A 40 6.15 -21.76 5.44
N ILE A 41 4.93 -21.91 5.96
CA ILE A 41 4.38 -21.16 7.09
C ILE A 41 3.78 -22.17 8.07
N PRO A 42 4.62 -22.81 8.92
CA PRO A 42 4.23 -23.98 9.71
C PRO A 42 3.06 -23.74 10.66
N ASP A 43 3.04 -22.59 11.35
CA ASP A 43 2.01 -22.27 12.35
C ASP A 43 0.62 -22.10 11.73
N LEU A 44 0.55 -21.95 10.40
CA LEU A 44 -0.69 -21.88 9.62
C LEU A 44 -0.96 -23.14 8.80
N GLU A 45 -0.09 -24.16 8.89
CA GLU A 45 -0.12 -25.37 8.04
C GLU A 45 -0.21 -25.04 6.54
N LEU A 46 0.41 -23.92 6.13
CA LEU A 46 0.26 -23.35 4.81
C LEU A 46 1.58 -23.38 4.03
N ARG A 47 1.52 -23.86 2.80
CA ARG A 47 2.59 -23.75 1.81
C ARG A 47 2.12 -22.95 0.61
N VAL A 48 2.82 -21.87 0.31
CA VAL A 48 2.53 -21.01 -0.85
C VAL A 48 3.64 -21.21 -1.87
N HIS A 49 3.27 -21.70 -3.04
CA HIS A 49 4.21 -21.84 -4.15
C HIS A 49 4.20 -20.57 -5.01
N LEU A 50 5.39 -20.06 -5.32
CA LEU A 50 5.61 -18.89 -6.15
C LEU A 50 6.53 -19.25 -7.31
N LYS A 51 6.13 -18.87 -8.52
CA LYS A 51 7.00 -18.97 -9.69
C LYS A 51 8.04 -17.86 -9.68
N GLN A 52 9.12 -18.07 -10.42
CA GLN A 52 10.04 -16.97 -10.73
C GLN A 52 9.29 -15.81 -11.39
N GLY A 53 9.48 -14.60 -10.87
CA GLY A 53 8.83 -13.37 -11.35
C GLY A 53 7.41 -13.16 -10.83
N GLU A 54 6.83 -14.11 -10.09
CA GLU A 54 5.51 -13.95 -9.47
C GLU A 54 5.54 -12.89 -8.37
N GLU A 55 4.45 -12.13 -8.22
CA GLU A 55 4.42 -10.95 -7.36
C GLU A 55 3.32 -11.01 -6.31
N ILE A 56 3.66 -10.57 -5.09
CA ILE A 56 2.74 -10.42 -3.97
C ILE A 56 2.61 -8.92 -3.68
N ARG A 57 1.39 -8.38 -3.73
CA ARG A 57 1.15 -6.97 -3.33
C ARG A 57 1.21 -6.88 -1.81
N THR A 58 2.05 -6.00 -1.31
CA THR A 58 2.22 -5.78 0.14
C THR A 58 1.49 -4.54 0.61
N GLU A 59 1.37 -3.50 -0.22
CA GLU A 59 0.78 -2.24 0.21
C GLU A 59 0.16 -1.45 -0.95
N ILE A 60 -0.83 -0.63 -0.60
CA ILE A 60 -1.35 0.45 -1.43
C ILE A 60 -1.24 1.77 -0.69
N SER A 61 -0.83 2.83 -1.39
CA SER A 61 -0.77 4.19 -0.87
C SER A 61 -1.46 5.14 -1.83
N THR A 62 -2.77 5.30 -1.64
CA THR A 62 -3.62 6.19 -2.45
C THR A 62 -3.22 7.64 -2.27
N LYS A 63 -3.18 8.37 -3.38
CA LYS A 63 -2.83 9.79 -3.42
C LYS A 63 -4.11 10.58 -3.66
N TYR A 64 -4.28 11.62 -2.85
CA TYR A 64 -5.42 12.52 -2.93
C TYR A 64 -4.89 13.91 -3.23
N ASP A 65 -5.40 14.53 -4.28
CA ASP A 65 -5.31 15.97 -4.42
C ASP A 65 -6.38 16.64 -3.54
N ARG A 66 -6.33 17.96 -3.51
CA ARG A 66 -7.27 18.76 -2.71
C ARG A 66 -8.72 18.52 -3.11
N SER A 67 -9.02 18.42 -4.41
CA SER A 67 -10.38 18.25 -4.92
C SER A 67 -10.97 16.92 -4.46
N LEU A 68 -10.22 15.83 -4.60
CA LEU A 68 -10.62 14.49 -4.15
C LEU A 68 -10.78 14.44 -2.63
N ALA A 69 -9.91 15.12 -1.87
CA ALA A 69 -10.03 15.20 -0.42
C ALA A 69 -11.30 15.96 0.01
N GLU A 70 -11.62 17.08 -0.65
CA GLU A 70 -12.85 17.85 -0.41
C GLU A 70 -14.11 17.03 -0.74
N GLU A 71 -14.11 16.29 -1.84
CA GLU A 71 -15.21 15.38 -2.22
C GLU A 71 -15.38 14.26 -1.17
N LEU A 72 -14.29 13.66 -0.71
CA LEU A 72 -14.33 12.60 0.31
C LEU A 72 -14.89 13.12 1.63
N LEU A 73 -14.46 14.32 2.06
CA LEU A 73 -15.00 14.96 3.26
C LEU A 73 -16.50 15.24 3.12
N THR A 74 -16.91 15.84 2.01
CA THR A 74 -18.30 16.22 1.75
C THR A 74 -19.22 15.01 1.70
N SER A 75 -18.83 13.96 0.96
CA SER A 75 -19.58 12.69 0.87
C SER A 75 -19.63 11.94 2.21
N SER A 76 -18.66 12.18 3.09
CA SER A 76 -18.66 11.67 4.46
C SER A 76 -19.40 12.56 5.47
N GLY A 77 -20.03 13.65 5.03
CA GLY A 77 -20.80 14.55 5.88
C GLY A 77 -19.95 15.54 6.69
N PHE A 78 -18.77 15.90 6.19
CA PHE A 78 -17.89 16.91 6.78
C PHE A 78 -17.76 18.13 5.85
N GLU A 79 -17.64 19.31 6.45
CA GLU A 79 -17.33 20.55 5.75
C GLU A 79 -15.83 20.85 5.90
N LEU A 80 -15.13 21.11 4.78
CA LEU A 80 -13.75 21.58 4.83
C LEU A 80 -13.72 23.03 5.33
N ILE A 81 -12.99 23.26 6.42
CA ILE A 81 -12.82 24.59 7.01
C ILE A 81 -11.54 25.25 6.50
N LYS A 82 -10.46 24.48 6.42
CA LYS A 82 -9.17 25.01 5.97
C LYS A 82 -8.28 23.93 5.40
N TRP A 83 -7.54 24.32 4.36
CA TRP A 83 -6.48 23.51 3.77
C TRP A 83 -5.13 24.13 4.09
N TYR A 84 -4.20 23.28 4.51
CA TYR A 84 -2.78 23.62 4.67
C TYR A 84 -1.97 22.75 3.71
N SER A 85 -0.91 23.32 3.16
CA SER A 85 0.06 22.60 2.34
C SER A 85 1.46 23.17 2.58
N ASP A 86 2.48 22.38 2.29
CA ASP A 86 3.84 22.87 2.12
C ASP A 86 3.97 23.79 0.88
N PRO A 87 5.04 24.60 0.75
CA PRO A 87 5.20 25.56 -0.35
C PRO A 87 5.16 24.94 -1.75
N ASP A 88 5.60 23.69 -1.87
CA ASP A 88 5.63 22.94 -3.13
C ASP A 88 4.34 22.15 -3.38
N SER A 89 3.37 22.22 -2.45
CA SER A 89 2.07 21.55 -2.52
C SER A 89 2.16 20.03 -2.68
N LEU A 90 3.15 19.40 -2.03
CA LEU A 90 3.37 17.95 -2.09
C LEU A 90 2.57 17.16 -1.05
N ILE A 91 2.23 17.79 0.08
CA ILE A 91 1.45 17.21 1.17
C ILE A 91 0.37 18.20 1.62
N GLY A 92 -0.85 17.68 1.78
CA GLY A 92 -2.01 18.42 2.25
C GLY A 92 -2.46 18.01 3.64
N LEU A 93 -2.91 18.99 4.43
CA LEU A 93 -3.61 18.78 5.70
C LEU A 93 -4.95 19.51 5.66
N ALA A 94 -6.04 18.76 5.81
CA ALA A 94 -7.39 19.29 5.88
C ALA A 94 -7.86 19.42 7.33
N LEU A 95 -8.33 20.62 7.71
CA LEU A 95 -9.14 20.82 8.90
C LEU A 95 -10.61 20.81 8.48
N ALA A 96 -11.37 19.85 8.99
CA ALA A 96 -12.79 19.71 8.69
C ALA A 96 -13.63 19.66 9.98
N LYS A 97 -14.90 20.04 9.88
CA LYS A 97 -15.87 19.90 10.98
C LYS A 97 -17.10 19.14 10.49
N LYS A 98 -17.78 18.48 11.43
CA LYS A 98 -19.14 18.02 11.18
C LYS A 98 -20.08 19.25 11.19
N PRO A 99 -21.02 19.36 10.24
CA PRO A 99 -22.01 20.44 10.21
C PRO A 99 -22.78 20.58 11.53
#